data_AF-A0AAE1DDS6-F1
#
_entry.id   AF-A0AAE1DDS6-F1
#
_cell.length_a   1.000
_cell.length_b   1.000
_cell.length_c   1.000
_cell.angle_alpha   90.00
_cell.angle_beta   90.00
_cell.angle_gamma   90.00
#
_symmetry.space_group_name_H-M   'P 1'
#
loop_
_entity.id
_entity.type
_entity.pdbx_description
1 polymer ?
#
loop_
_entity_poly.entity_id
_entity_poly.type
_entity_poly.pdbx_seq_one_letter_code
_entity_poly.pdbx_strand_id
1 'polypeptide(L)'
;MNDEDTKQIPRVIERGQEMVTGRRAANCFIDTYEEVSSIQVPDERKREIHKEIKEHQVQPNPPDYMNIPFNARELENALKALKDKNHLALIKSQMRC
;
A
#
# COMPACT_ATOMS: atom_id res chain seq x y z
N MET A 1 -15.21 -21.68 15.15
CA MET A 1 -16.14 -20.90 14.32
C MET A 1 -16.16 -19.53 14.95
N ASN A 2 -15.38 -18.59 14.41
CA ASN A 2 -15.26 -17.25 15.00
C ASN A 2 -16.33 -16.40 14.31
N ASP A 3 -17.49 -16.28 14.96
CA ASP A 3 -18.49 -15.27 14.61
C ASP A 3 -17.98 -13.92 15.11
N GLU A 4 -16.95 -13.40 14.42
CA GLU A 4 -16.65 -11.98 14.48
C GLU A 4 -17.88 -11.28 13.91
N ASP A 5 -18.72 -10.75 14.81
CA ASP A 5 -19.76 -9.77 14.54
C ASP A 5 -19.12 -8.59 13.81
N THR A 6 -18.95 -8.76 12.50
CA THR A 6 -18.58 -7.70 11.58
C THR A 6 -19.82 -6.85 11.49
N LYS A 7 -19.96 -5.91 12.44
CA LYS A 7 -20.94 -4.82 12.38
C LYS A 7 -20.73 -4.13 11.04
N GLN A 8 -21.48 -4.58 10.03
CA GLN A 8 -21.43 -4.00 8.70
C GLN A 8 -21.88 -2.56 8.86
N ILE A 9 -20.92 -1.65 8.73
CA ILE A 9 -21.18 -0.21 8.72
C ILE A 9 -22.23 0.02 7.62
N PRO A 10 -23.41 0.59 7.93
CA PRO A 10 -24.45 0.80 6.94
C PRO A 10 -23.89 1.63 5.79
N ARG A 11 -23.93 1.10 4.57
CA ARG A 11 -23.58 1.88 3.37
C ARG A 11 -24.70 2.89 3.14
N VAL A 12 -24.38 4.16 3.32
CA VAL A 12 -25.29 5.30 3.14
C VAL A 12 -24.90 6.02 1.85
N ILE A 13 -25.88 6.35 1.02
CA ILE A 13 -25.69 7.17 -0.18
C ILE A 13 -26.65 8.35 -0.10
N GLU A 14 -26.14 9.54 -0.38
CA GLU A 14 -26.93 10.77 -0.48
C GLU A 14 -27.51 10.88 -1.89
N ARG A 15 -28.84 10.99 -1.99
CA ARG A 15 -29.55 11.20 -3.26
C ARG A 15 -30.46 12.42 -3.12
N GLY A 16 -29.99 13.56 -3.62
CA GLY A 16 -30.68 14.84 -3.41
C GLY A 16 -30.62 15.27 -1.95
N GLN A 17 -31.77 15.34 -1.26
CA GLN A 17 -31.86 15.67 0.18
C GLN A 17 -32.13 14.43 1.07
N GLU A 18 -32.18 13.22 0.49
CA GLU A 18 -32.46 11.97 1.23
C GLU A 18 -31.20 11.11 1.37
N MET A 19 -30.99 10.55 2.57
CA MET A 19 -29.98 9.53 2.83
C MET A 19 -30.58 8.14 2.69
N VAL A 20 -30.14 7.37 1.68
CA VAL A 20 -30.62 5.99 1.45
C VAL A 20 -29.62 4.96 1.98
N THR A 21 -30.12 3.83 2.50
CA THR A 21 -29.28 2.76 3.06
C THR A 21 -29.66 1.37 2.52
N GLY A 22 -28.79 0.38 2.75
CA GLY A 22 -29.07 -1.02 2.43
C GLY A 22 -29.28 -1.28 0.94
N ARG A 23 -30.31 -2.05 0.59
CA ARG A 23 -30.63 -2.41 -0.81
C ARG A 23 -30.94 -1.18 -1.68
N ARG A 24 -31.56 -0.14 -1.12
CA ARG A 24 -31.86 1.10 -1.84
C ARG A 24 -30.56 1.85 -2.20
N ALA A 25 -29.61 1.91 -1.26
CA ALA A 25 -28.28 2.46 -1.53
C ALA A 25 -27.55 1.65 -2.61
N ALA A 26 -27.58 0.31 -2.55
CA ALA A 26 -26.95 -0.53 -3.56
C ALA A 26 -27.51 -0.27 -4.97
N ASN A 27 -28.84 -0.15 -5.10
CA ASN A 27 -29.47 0.16 -6.38
C ASN A 27 -29.10 1.56 -6.87
N CYS A 28 -29.15 2.58 -5.99
CA CYS A 28 -28.75 3.94 -6.36
C CYS A 28 -27.28 3.99 -6.83
N PHE A 29 -26.40 3.22 -6.19
CA PHE A 29 -25.01 3.12 -6.61
C PHE A 29 -24.88 2.56 -8.02
N ILE A 30 -25.60 1.48 -8.33
CA ILE A 30 -25.61 0.85 -9.67
C ILE A 30 -26.10 1.87 -10.71
N ASP A 31 -27.22 2.54 -10.45
CA ASP A 31 -27.81 3.53 -11.35
C ASP A 31 -26.83 4.69 -11.61
N THR A 32 -26.20 5.23 -10.54
CA THR A 32 -25.20 6.31 -10.68
C THR A 32 -23.94 5.87 -11.40
N TYR A 33 -23.53 4.60 -11.24
CA TYR A 33 -22.37 4.07 -11.95
C TYR A 33 -22.67 3.85 -13.43
N GLU A 34 -23.89 3.45 -13.79
CA GLU A 34 -24.31 3.34 -15.19
C GLU A 34 -24.28 4.71 -15.89
N GLU A 35 -24.76 5.77 -15.23
CA GLU A 35 -24.71 7.14 -15.75
C GLU A 35 -23.27 7.63 -16.00
N VAL A 36 -22.31 7.24 -15.14
CA VAL A 36 -20.94 7.79 -15.16
C VAL A 36 -19.91 6.85 -15.82
N SER A 37 -20.19 5.54 -15.94
CA SER A 37 -19.22 4.57 -16.49
C SER A 37 -19.14 4.57 -18.02
N SER A 38 -20.02 5.30 -18.69
CA SER A 38 -20.01 5.47 -20.14
C SER A 38 -19.03 6.55 -20.65
N ILE A 39 -18.09 6.99 -19.79
CA ILE A 39 -17.03 7.91 -20.22
C ILE A 39 -16.09 7.17 -21.17
N GLN A 40 -16.25 7.44 -22.46
CA GLN A 40 -15.30 7.02 -23.48
C GLN A 40 -13.96 7.70 -23.19
N VAL A 41 -12.99 6.93 -22.74
CA VAL A 41 -11.61 7.41 -22.60
C VAL A 41 -11.07 7.70 -24.01
N PRO A 42 -10.65 8.93 -24.32
CA PRO A 42 -10.06 9.26 -25.61
C PRO A 42 -8.80 8.42 -25.88
N ASP A 43 -8.56 8.06 -27.14
CA ASP A 43 -7.42 7.20 -27.48
C ASP A 43 -6.07 7.84 -27.15
N GLU A 44 -5.97 9.16 -27.15
CA GLU A 44 -4.80 9.91 -26.69
C GLU A 44 -4.49 9.61 -25.22
N ARG A 45 -5.51 9.65 -24.35
CA ARG A 45 -5.36 9.34 -22.92
C ARG A 45 -4.96 7.88 -22.69
N LYS A 46 -5.45 6.94 -23.51
CA LYS A 46 -5.03 5.53 -23.43
C LYS A 46 -3.55 5.36 -23.76
N ARG A 47 -3.03 6.14 -24.73
CA ARG A 47 -1.61 6.12 -25.10
C ARG A 47 -0.72 6.70 -24.00
N GLU A 48 -1.16 7.78 -23.37
CA GLU A 48 -0.47 8.37 -22.20
C GLU A 48 -0.37 7.35 -21.06
N ILE A 49 -1.49 6.71 -20.69
CA ILE A 49 -1.52 5.70 -19.63
C ILE A 49 -0.60 4.53 -19.97
N HIS A 50 -0.60 4.05 -21.22
CA HIS A 50 0.32 2.98 -21.64
C HIS A 50 1.79 3.39 -21.53
N LYS A 51 2.11 4.65 -21.85
CA LYS A 51 3.46 5.19 -21.72
C LYS A 51 3.88 5.26 -20.25
N GLU A 52 3.02 5.80 -19.38
CA GLU A 52 3.24 5.85 -17.92
C GLU A 52 3.45 4.44 -17.34
N ILE A 53 2.59 3.48 -17.68
CA ILE A 53 2.73 2.09 -17.23
C ILE A 53 4.07 1.51 -17.69
N LYS A 54 4.45 1.73 -18.94
CA LYS A 54 5.72 1.24 -19.47
C LYS A 54 6.92 1.87 -18.76
N GLU A 55 6.87 3.16 -18.44
CA GLU A 55 7.91 3.87 -17.71
C GLU A 55 8.02 3.38 -16.25
N HIS A 56 6.89 3.08 -15.61
CA HIS A 56 6.85 2.59 -14.23
C HIS A 56 7.13 1.08 -14.09
N GLN A 57 6.89 0.26 -15.12
CA GLN A 57 7.24 -1.17 -15.11
C GLN A 57 8.75 -1.43 -15.26
N VAL A 58 9.56 -0.41 -15.57
CA VAL A 58 11.04 -0.54 -15.61
C VAL A 58 11.65 -0.40 -14.20
N GLN A 59 10.92 -0.68 -13.13
CA GLN A 59 11.59 -0.95 -11.87
C GLN A 59 12.15 -2.38 -11.96
N PRO A 60 13.48 -2.58 -11.93
CA PRO A 60 14.03 -3.92 -11.86
C PRO A 60 13.40 -4.61 -10.64
N ASN A 61 13.14 -5.92 -10.76
CA ASN A 61 12.69 -6.73 -9.64
C ASN A 61 13.46 -6.33 -8.38
N PRO A 62 12.78 -6.17 -7.23
CA PRO A 62 13.46 -5.83 -5.99
C PRO A 62 14.63 -6.82 -5.82
N PRO A 63 15.83 -6.34 -5.43
CA PRO A 63 16.98 -7.22 -5.30
C PRO A 63 16.60 -8.40 -4.42
N ASP A 64 16.99 -9.60 -4.83
CA ASP A 64 16.63 -10.84 -4.15
C ASP A 64 17.46 -10.99 -2.87
N TYR A 65 17.18 -10.16 -1.87
CA TYR A 65 17.95 -10.09 -0.62
C TYR A 65 17.91 -11.39 0.19
N MET A 66 16.92 -12.25 -0.04
CA MET A 66 16.72 -13.48 0.72
C MET A 66 17.56 -14.65 0.18
N ASN A 67 17.91 -14.63 -1.11
CA ASN A 67 18.68 -15.69 -1.74
C ASN A 67 20.16 -15.34 -1.95
N ILE A 68 20.63 -14.18 -1.46
CA ILE A 68 22.05 -13.83 -1.50
C ILE A 68 22.80 -14.68 -0.46
N PRO A 69 23.80 -15.49 -0.86
CA PRO A 69 24.60 -16.24 0.10
C PRO A 69 25.43 -15.29 0.97
N PHE A 70 25.24 -15.40 2.28
CA PHE A 70 25.97 -14.61 3.26
C PHE A 70 27.34 -15.23 3.54
N ASN A 71 28.44 -14.48 3.32
CA ASN A 71 29.78 -15.01 3.49
C ASN A 71 30.35 -14.76 4.91
N ALA A 72 31.36 -15.55 5.31
CA ALA A 72 31.94 -15.48 6.65
C ALA A 72 32.52 -14.09 7.00
N ARG A 73 33.06 -13.39 6.00
CA ARG A 73 33.63 -12.05 6.19
C ARG A 73 32.55 -11.00 6.45
N GLU A 74 31.40 -11.11 5.79
CA GLU A 74 30.24 -10.26 6.04
C GLU A 74 29.66 -10.49 7.44
N LEU A 75 29.64 -11.76 7.90
CA LEU A 75 29.26 -12.10 9.28
C LEU A 75 30.18 -11.42 10.30
N GLU A 76 31.49 -11.59 10.14
CA GLU A 76 32.48 -10.98 11.04
C GLU A 76 32.35 -9.45 11.08
N ASN A 77 32.19 -8.81 9.91
CA ASN A 77 32.00 -7.37 9.81
C ASN A 77 30.70 -6.91 10.48
N ALA A 78 29.60 -7.63 10.30
CA ALA A 78 28.32 -7.33 10.94
C ALA A 78 28.41 -7.45 12.47
N LEU A 79 29.05 -8.52 12.96
CA LEU A 79 29.29 -8.73 14.39
C LEU A 79 30.16 -7.62 14.99
N LYS A 80 31.19 -7.18 14.28
CA LYS A 80 32.03 -6.04 14.70
C LYS A 80 31.22 -4.74 14.75
N ALA A 81 30.46 -4.45 13.69
CA ALA A 81 29.61 -3.27 13.63
C ALA A 81 28.54 -3.23 14.74
N LEU A 82 28.01 -4.39 15.15
CA LEU A 82 27.07 -4.50 16.28
C LEU A 82 27.75 -4.20 17.61
N LYS A 83 28.97 -4.68 17.83
CA LYS A 83 29.76 -4.36 19.03
C LYS A 83 30.03 -2.85 19.12
N ASP A 84 30.41 -2.24 18.01
CA ASP A 84 30.70 -0.80 17.94
C ASP A 84 29.44 0.06 18.17
N LYS A 85 28.28 -0.36 17.64
CA LYS A 85 26.99 0.30 17.89
C LYS A 85 26.54 0.20 19.34
N ASN A 86 26.72 -0.96 19.97
CA ASN A 86 26.42 -1.15 21.40
C ASN A 86 27.34 -0.29 22.28
N HIS A 87 28.62 -0.20 21.91
CA HIS A 87 29.59 0.66 22.60
C HIS A 87 29.25 2.16 22.44
N LEU A 88 28.85 2.60 21.24
CA LEU A 88 28.38 3.96 20.99
C LEU A 88 27.07 4.29 21.73
N ALA A 89 26.15 3.33 21.85
CA ALA A 89 24.92 3.49 22.62
C ALA A 89 25.21 3.64 24.13
N LEU A 90 26.15 2.86 24.66
CA LEU A 90 26.59 2.94 26.06
C LEU A 90 27.24 4.30 26.37
N ILE A 91 28.18 4.76 25.53
CA ILE A 91 28.81 6.08 25.68
C ILE A 91 27.76 7.21 25.65
N LYS A 92 26.80 7.15 24.73
CA LYS A 92 25.70 8.14 24.65
C LYS A 92 24.78 8.12 25.86
N SER A 93 24.64 6.99 26.57
CA SER A 93 23.90 6.95 27.84
C SER A 93 24.68 7.53 29.01
N GLN A 94 26.01 7.40 29.02
CA GLN A 94 26.88 7.92 30.08
C GLN A 94 27.11 9.43 29.97
N MET A 95 27.07 10.01 28.77
CA MET A 95 27.17 11.47 28.56
C MET A 95 25.84 12.24 28.74
N ARG A 96 24.75 11.58 29.17
CA ARG A 96 23.47 12.22 29.53
C ARG A 96 23.31 12.42 31.05
N CYS A 97 24.41 12.56 31.76
CA CYS A 97 24.44 13.04 33.13
C CYS A 97 24.85 14.50 33.15
#